data_AF-A0A256F3C8-F1
#
_entry.id   AF-A0A256F3C8-F1
#
_cell.length_a   1.000
_cell.length_b   1.000
_cell.length_c   1.000
_cell.angle_alpha   90.00
_cell.angle_beta   90.00
_cell.angle_gamma   90.00
#
_symmetry.space_group_name_H-M   'P 1'
#
loop_
_entity.id
_entity.type
_entity.pdbx_description
1 polymer ?
#
loop_
_entity_poly.entity_id
_entity_poly.type
_entity_poly.pdbx_seq_one_letter_code
_entity_poly.pdbx_strand_id
1 'polypeptide(L)'
;MAYWLFKSEPFKWSWEMQKARGEKGEQWDGVRNYLARNNMRAMKIGDKGFFYHSNEGLEVVGIVEICALSHPDSTTDDPRWDCVDIKAVRDVPKPVTLKDVKANPKLEKMALVTSMRLSVQPVTEDEWIEVCRMGGLDIKDI
;
A
#
# COMPACT_ATOMS: atom_id res chain seq x y z
N MET A 1 -10.33 6.75 9.91
CA MET A 1 -9.01 6.29 9.46
C MET A 1 -9.08 6.15 7.94
N ALA A 2 -8.04 6.51 7.19
CA ALA A 2 -8.01 6.30 5.75
C ALA A 2 -7.25 5.00 5.41
N TYR A 3 -7.60 4.39 4.28
CA TYR A 3 -6.97 3.18 3.78
C TYR A 3 -6.31 3.42 2.44
N TRP A 4 -5.18 2.74 2.24
CA TRP A 4 -4.31 2.96 1.10
C TRP A 4 -3.81 1.64 0.49
N LEU A 5 -3.20 1.70 -0.68
CA LEU A 5 -2.48 0.58 -1.28
C LEU A 5 -1.15 1.07 -1.85
N PHE A 6 -0.08 0.34 -1.56
CA PHE A 6 1.28 0.61 -1.96
C PHE A 6 1.77 -0.51 -2.88
N LYS A 7 2.05 -0.19 -4.14
CA LYS A 7 2.62 -1.14 -5.11
C LYS A 7 4.13 -1.18 -4.98
N SER A 8 4.69 -2.37 -4.82
CA SER A 8 6.13 -2.62 -4.79
C SER A 8 6.50 -3.80 -5.68
N GLU A 9 7.60 -3.70 -6.43
CA GLU A 9 8.15 -4.84 -7.16
C GLU A 9 8.97 -5.69 -6.19
N PRO A 10 8.63 -6.97 -5.96
CA PRO A 10 9.29 -7.78 -4.92
C PRO A 10 10.79 -8.01 -5.18
N PHE A 11 11.24 -7.95 -6.44
CA PHE A 11 12.67 -7.98 -6.79
C PHE A 11 13.45 -6.76 -6.27
N LYS A 12 12.80 -5.59 -6.12
CA LYS A 12 13.43 -4.37 -5.59
C LYS A 12 13.18 -4.20 -4.09
N TRP A 13 11.92 -4.35 -3.68
CA TRP A 13 11.51 -4.20 -2.29
C TRP A 13 10.38 -5.18 -1.97
N SER A 14 10.75 -6.30 -1.35
CA SER A 14 9.81 -7.37 -1.02
C SER A 14 9.09 -7.12 0.31
N TRP A 15 8.05 -7.91 0.56
CA TRP A 15 7.36 -7.87 1.85
C TRP A 15 8.24 -8.36 3.00
N GLU A 16 9.11 -9.33 2.75
CA GLU A 16 10.08 -9.79 3.75
C GLU A 16 11.10 -8.69 4.10
N MET A 17 11.54 -7.92 3.10
CA MET A 17 12.41 -6.75 3.35
C MET A 17 11.68 -5.69 4.19
N GLN A 18 10.41 -5.41 3.88
CA GLN A 18 9.58 -4.50 4.67
C GLN A 18 9.41 -4.96 6.11
N LYS A 19 9.16 -6.25 6.35
CA LYS A 19 9.09 -6.82 7.71
C LYS A 19 10.42 -6.72 8.44
N ALA A 20 11.54 -6.96 7.76
CA ALA A 20 12.88 -6.88 8.34
C ALA A 20 13.25 -5.48 8.84
N ARG A 21 12.61 -4.42 8.32
CA ARG A 21 12.77 -3.04 8.85
C ARG A 21 12.15 -2.84 10.24
N GLY A 22 11.17 -3.67 10.61
CA GLY A 22 10.48 -3.59 11.90
C GLY A 22 9.86 -2.22 12.17
N GLU A 23 9.88 -1.81 13.44
CA GLU A 23 9.27 -0.55 13.90
C GLU A 23 9.88 0.71 13.28
N LYS A 24 11.12 0.63 12.76
CA LYS A 24 11.77 1.74 12.09
C LYS A 24 11.05 2.11 10.78
N GLY A 25 10.43 1.13 10.12
CA GLY A 25 9.81 1.31 8.82
C GLY A 25 10.80 1.59 7.68
N GLU A 26 10.22 1.97 6.54
CA GLU A 26 10.90 2.27 5.30
C GLU A 26 10.32 3.55 4.69
N GLN A 27 11.20 4.38 4.13
CA GLN A 27 10.80 5.53 3.34
C GLN A 27 10.18 5.05 2.03
N TRP A 28 8.98 5.54 1.70
CA TRP A 28 8.32 5.17 0.45
C TRP A 28 8.78 6.04 -0.73
N ASP A 29 10.08 5.99 -1.00
CA ASP A 29 10.77 6.82 -1.99
C ASP A 29 10.42 6.50 -3.46
N GLY A 30 11.01 7.26 -4.39
CA GLY A 30 11.01 6.96 -5.83
C GLY A 30 9.68 7.24 -6.54
N VAL A 31 8.66 7.73 -5.82
CA VAL A 31 7.38 8.12 -6.41
C VAL A 31 7.54 9.37 -7.28
N ARG A 32 7.32 9.24 -8.59
CA ARG A 32 7.37 10.34 -9.57
C ARG A 32 6.03 10.55 -10.28
N ASN A 33 4.94 10.30 -9.57
CA ASN A 33 3.58 10.54 -10.02
C ASN A 33 2.89 11.54 -9.08
N TYR A 34 2.38 12.66 -9.62
CA TYR A 34 1.78 13.72 -8.82
C TYR A 34 0.57 13.28 -7.99
N LEU A 35 -0.28 12.39 -8.54
CA LEU A 35 -1.45 11.89 -7.81
C LEU A 35 -1.02 10.95 -6.69
N ALA A 36 -0.06 10.04 -6.94
CA ALA A 36 0.48 9.17 -5.90
C ALA A 36 1.13 9.97 -4.75
N ARG A 37 1.91 11.00 -5.09
CA ARG A 37 2.47 11.95 -4.10
C ARG A 37 1.36 12.64 -3.30
N ASN A 38 0.34 13.15 -3.98
CA ASN A 38 -0.77 13.82 -3.30
C ASN A 38 -1.57 12.87 -2.39
N ASN A 39 -1.69 11.58 -2.75
CA ASN A 39 -2.23 10.56 -1.86
C ASN A 39 -1.38 10.43 -0.60
N MET A 40 -0.05 10.36 -0.72
CA MET A 40 0.85 10.32 0.45
C MET A 40 0.77 11.57 1.32
N ARG A 41 0.62 12.76 0.71
CA ARG A 41 0.41 14.02 1.46
C ARG A 41 -0.91 14.06 2.25
N ALA A 42 -1.90 13.27 1.87
CA ALA A 42 -3.19 13.18 2.55
C ALA A 42 -3.19 12.18 3.72
N MET A 43 -2.15 11.35 3.83
CA MET A 43 -2.01 10.34 4.87
C MET A 43 -1.77 10.94 6.25
N LYS A 44 -2.22 10.23 7.28
CA LYS A 44 -1.95 10.53 8.69
C LYS A 44 -1.23 9.36 9.36
N ILE A 45 -0.50 9.65 10.44
CA ILE A 45 0.11 8.60 11.27
C ILE A 45 -0.96 7.60 11.71
N GLY A 46 -0.66 6.32 11.56
CA GLY A 46 -1.55 5.21 11.91
C GLY A 46 -2.56 4.81 10.84
N ASP A 47 -2.74 5.60 9.77
CA ASP A 47 -3.50 5.15 8.59
C ASP A 47 -2.90 3.83 8.08
N LYS A 48 -3.77 2.95 7.57
CA LYS A 48 -3.40 1.59 7.17
C LYS A 48 -3.33 1.48 5.66
N GLY A 49 -2.54 0.54 5.16
CA GLY A 49 -2.52 0.25 3.74
C GLY A 49 -2.15 -1.18 3.41
N PHE A 50 -2.51 -1.60 2.21
CA PHE A 50 -2.10 -2.87 1.65
C PHE A 50 -0.72 -2.76 1.01
N PHE A 51 0.16 -3.72 1.31
CA PHE A 51 1.40 -3.93 0.57
C PHE A 51 1.12 -4.89 -0.58
N TYR A 52 1.22 -4.38 -1.81
CA TYR A 52 0.90 -5.13 -3.03
C TYR A 52 2.16 -5.41 -3.83
N HIS A 53 2.42 -6.68 -4.13
CA HIS A 53 3.47 -7.06 -5.08
C HIS A 53 3.01 -6.79 -6.51
N SER A 54 3.75 -5.93 -7.21
CA SER A 54 3.52 -5.55 -8.60
C SER A 54 4.57 -6.16 -9.53
N ASN A 55 4.22 -6.26 -10.82
CA ASN A 55 5.00 -6.92 -11.88
C ASN A 55 5.13 -8.45 -11.68
N GLU A 56 5.60 -8.88 -10.52
CA GLU A 56 5.67 -10.27 -10.08
C GLU A 56 4.76 -10.49 -8.86
N GLY A 57 4.23 -11.70 -8.69
CA GLY A 57 3.23 -12.04 -7.67
C GLY A 57 1.83 -11.53 -8.03
N LEU A 58 1.68 -10.21 -8.19
CA LEU A 58 0.40 -9.54 -8.47
C LEU A 58 -0.64 -9.81 -7.38
N GLU A 59 -0.29 -9.57 -6.12
CA GLU A 59 -1.09 -9.92 -4.97
C GLU A 59 -0.86 -8.99 -3.77
N VAL A 60 -1.88 -8.84 -2.94
CA VAL A 60 -1.79 -8.19 -1.64
C VAL A 60 -1.27 -9.20 -0.63
N VAL A 61 -0.11 -8.91 -0.02
CA VAL A 61 0.63 -9.86 0.83
C VAL A 61 0.73 -9.42 2.30
N GLY A 62 0.48 -8.15 2.59
CA GLY A 62 0.67 -7.60 3.92
C GLY A 62 -0.12 -6.32 4.16
N ILE A 63 -0.19 -5.94 5.43
CA ILE A 63 -0.72 -4.67 5.90
C ILE A 63 0.42 -3.85 6.48
N VAL A 64 0.45 -2.59 6.09
CA VAL A 64 1.36 -1.56 6.59
C VAL A 64 0.59 -0.47 7.33
N GLU A 65 1.32 0.31 8.13
CA GLU A 65 0.84 1.57 8.67
C GLU A 65 1.81 2.70 8.44
N ILE A 66 1.27 3.92 8.36
CA ILE A 66 2.06 5.14 8.21
C ILE A 66 2.75 5.46 9.55
N CYS A 67 4.09 5.52 9.53
CA CYS A 67 4.90 5.84 10.70
C CYS A 67 5.66 7.18 10.60
N ALA A 68 5.73 7.80 9.42
CA ALA A 68 6.11 9.21 9.26
C ALA A 68 5.21 9.91 8.24
N LEU A 69 4.87 11.17 8.49
CA LEU A 69 4.11 12.00 7.55
C LEU A 69 4.96 12.38 6.33
N SER A 70 4.33 12.89 5.28
CA SER A 70 5.02 13.33 4.07
C SER A 70 6.20 14.29 4.39
N HIS A 71 7.38 13.92 3.90
CA HIS A 71 8.63 14.68 3.98
C HIS A 71 9.41 14.54 2.67
N PRO A 72 10.42 15.40 2.42
CA PRO A 72 11.21 15.32 1.19
C PRO A 72 11.75 13.92 0.91
N ASP A 73 11.65 13.49 -0.35
CA ASP A 73 12.17 12.21 -0.82
C ASP A 73 13.70 12.25 -0.83
N SER A 74 14.36 11.35 -0.10
CA SER A 74 15.83 11.38 0.06
C SER A 74 16.60 11.00 -1.20
N THR A 75 15.91 10.43 -2.20
CA THR A 75 16.49 9.99 -3.47
C THR A 75 16.56 11.10 -4.51
N THR A 76 16.13 12.32 -4.18
CA THR A 76 16.16 13.45 -5.11
C THR A 76 16.28 14.79 -4.40
N ASP A 77 17.01 15.74 -5.00
CA ASP A 77 17.08 17.12 -4.53
C ASP A 77 15.90 17.99 -5.02
N ASP A 78 14.99 17.43 -5.82
CA ASP A 78 13.83 18.15 -6.35
C ASP A 78 12.73 18.28 -5.27
N PRO A 79 12.46 19.51 -4.76
CA PRO A 79 11.55 19.72 -3.63
C PRO A 79 10.08 19.44 -3.97
N ARG A 80 9.77 19.13 -5.24
CA ARG A 80 8.43 18.71 -5.66
C ARG A 80 8.10 17.29 -5.19
N TRP A 81 9.09 16.49 -4.82
CA TRP A 81 8.91 15.09 -4.45
C TRP A 81 9.09 14.88 -2.95
N ASP A 82 8.09 14.25 -2.38
CA ASP A 82 7.98 13.91 -0.97
C ASP A 82 7.26 12.57 -0.85
N CYS A 83 7.52 11.89 0.26
CA CYS A 83 6.98 10.58 0.59
C CYS A 83 6.80 10.42 2.09
N VAL A 84 6.03 9.42 2.47
CA VAL A 84 5.83 8.99 3.86
C VAL A 84 6.81 7.87 4.20
N ASP A 85 6.92 7.52 5.48
CA ASP A 85 7.47 6.24 5.90
C ASP A 85 6.34 5.28 6.29
N ILE A 86 6.52 4.01 5.95
CA ILE A 86 5.59 2.93 6.31
C ILE A 86 6.31 1.81 7.04
N LYS A 87 5.61 1.16 7.98
CA LYS A 87 6.10 -0.05 8.65
C LYS A 87 5.11 -1.20 8.53
N ALA A 88 5.64 -2.42 8.59
CA ALA A 88 4.83 -3.63 8.54
C ALA A 88 3.98 -3.75 9.82
N VAL A 89 2.71 -4.13 9.66
CA VAL A 89 1.79 -4.44 10.77
C VAL A 89 1.61 -5.95 10.87
N ARG A 90 1.17 -6.59 9.77
CA ARG A 90 0.95 -8.03 9.74
C ARG A 90 0.89 -8.58 8.33
N ASP A 91 1.16 -9.88 8.19
CA ASP A 91 0.92 -10.63 6.96
C ASP A 91 -0.58 -10.72 6.65
N VAL A 92 -0.91 -10.83 5.36
CA VAL A 92 -2.22 -11.29 4.91
C VAL A 92 -2.16 -12.81 4.82
N PRO A 93 -2.89 -13.58 5.66
CA PRO A 93 -2.76 -15.03 5.76
C PRO A 93 -2.95 -15.77 4.45
N LYS A 94 -3.87 -15.28 3.62
CA LYS A 94 -4.10 -15.75 2.26
C LYS A 94 -3.89 -14.58 1.29
N PRO A 95 -2.74 -14.49 0.61
CA PRO A 95 -2.50 -13.42 -0.35
C PRO A 95 -3.66 -13.25 -1.34
N VAL A 96 -4.08 -12.00 -1.55
CA VAL A 96 -5.26 -11.68 -2.38
C VAL A 96 -4.76 -11.25 -3.75
N THR A 97 -4.92 -12.12 -4.75
CA THR A 97 -4.38 -11.88 -6.09
C THR A 97 -5.17 -10.83 -6.85
N LEU A 98 -4.51 -10.12 -7.78
CA LEU A 98 -5.15 -9.18 -8.69
C LEU A 98 -6.25 -9.85 -9.53
N LYS A 99 -6.08 -11.14 -9.84
CA LYS A 99 -7.09 -11.94 -10.54
C LYS A 99 -8.36 -12.05 -9.70
N ASP A 100 -8.23 -12.38 -8.41
CA ASP A 100 -9.37 -12.50 -7.50
C ASP A 100 -10.02 -11.14 -7.24
N VAL A 101 -9.23 -10.07 -7.10
CA VAL A 101 -9.74 -8.70 -6.99
C VAL A 101 -10.60 -8.34 -8.21
N LYS A 102 -10.09 -8.60 -9.42
CA LYS A 102 -10.82 -8.33 -10.68
C LYS A 102 -12.08 -9.18 -10.86
N ALA A 103 -12.12 -10.38 -10.28
CA ALA A 103 -13.28 -11.26 -10.33
C ALA A 103 -14.38 -10.86 -9.33
N ASN A 104 -14.08 -9.98 -8.37
CA ASN A 104 -15.02 -9.57 -7.33
C ASN A 104 -15.77 -8.29 -7.75
N PRO A 105 -17.10 -8.35 -7.99
CA PRO A 105 -17.87 -7.18 -8.42
C PRO A 105 -17.89 -6.04 -7.39
N LYS A 106 -17.66 -6.33 -6.10
CA LYS A 106 -17.54 -5.29 -5.07
C LYS A 106 -16.30 -4.42 -5.23
N LEU A 107 -15.28 -4.90 -5.94
CA LEU A 107 -14.00 -4.25 -6.12
C LEU A 107 -13.82 -3.69 -7.55
N GLU A 108 -14.88 -3.67 -8.36
CA GLU A 108 -14.82 -3.26 -9.77
C GLU A 108 -14.31 -1.81 -9.94
N LYS A 109 -14.57 -0.95 -8.95
CA LYS A 109 -14.18 0.47 -8.94
C LYS A 109 -12.85 0.74 -8.23
N MET A 110 -12.28 -0.28 -7.57
CA MET A 110 -11.05 -0.14 -6.80
C MET A 110 -9.93 0.38 -7.69
N ALA A 111 -9.15 1.34 -7.18
CA ALA A 111 -8.05 1.93 -7.91
C ALA A 111 -7.02 0.88 -8.40
N LEU A 112 -6.92 -0.26 -7.73
CA LEU A 112 -6.09 -1.39 -8.16
C LEU A 112 -6.54 -1.96 -9.52
N VAL A 113 -7.84 -1.95 -9.78
CA VAL A 113 -8.47 -2.43 -11.02
C VAL A 113 -8.55 -1.34 -12.07
N THR A 114 -8.85 -0.10 -11.67
CA THR A 114 -9.13 1.00 -12.61
C THR A 114 -7.91 1.83 -12.98
N SER A 115 -6.88 1.87 -12.14
CA SER A 115 -5.70 2.73 -12.31
C SER A 115 -4.41 1.93 -12.52
N MET A 116 -4.01 1.79 -13.80
CA MET A 116 -2.85 0.98 -14.17
C MET A 116 -1.50 1.56 -13.73
N ARG A 117 -1.37 2.90 -13.74
CA ARG A 117 -0.09 3.60 -13.51
C ARG A 117 0.04 4.28 -12.15
N LEU A 118 -0.95 4.11 -11.27
CA LEU A 118 -0.95 4.71 -9.95
C LEU A 118 -0.35 3.73 -8.94
N SER A 119 0.79 4.07 -8.34
CA SER A 119 1.56 3.22 -7.41
C SER A 119 1.12 3.34 -5.95
N VAL A 120 0.62 4.51 -5.55
CA VAL A 120 0.02 4.75 -4.23
C VAL A 120 -1.44 5.13 -4.45
N GLN A 121 -2.36 4.33 -3.92
CA GLN A 121 -3.77 4.39 -4.29
C GLN A 121 -4.66 4.59 -3.06
N PRO A 122 -5.76 5.34 -3.15
CA PRO A 122 -6.79 5.32 -2.12
C PRO A 122 -7.52 3.98 -2.15
N VAL A 123 -7.95 3.52 -0.97
CA VAL A 123 -8.81 2.37 -0.78
C VAL A 123 -10.00 2.82 0.05
N THR A 124 -11.22 2.57 -0.42
CA THR A 124 -12.42 2.87 0.37
C THR A 124 -12.55 1.90 1.54
N GLU A 125 -13.32 2.26 2.56
CA GLU A 125 -13.57 1.38 3.70
C GLU A 125 -14.19 0.04 3.28
N ASP A 126 -15.16 0.07 2.36
CA ASP A 126 -15.79 -1.16 1.85
C ASP A 126 -14.80 -2.06 1.09
N GLU A 127 -13.90 -1.46 0.29
CA GLU A 127 -12.84 -2.19 -0.41
C GLU A 127 -11.83 -2.79 0.57
N TRP A 128 -11.45 -2.03 1.60
CA TRP A 128 -10.55 -2.50 2.66
C TRP A 128 -11.12 -3.73 3.37
N ILE A 129 -12.38 -3.64 3.81
CA ILE A 129 -13.08 -4.73 4.50
C ILE A 129 -13.16 -5.97 3.61
N GLU A 130 -13.53 -5.80 2.34
CA GLU A 130 -13.68 -6.91 1.42
C GLU A 130 -12.35 -7.60 1.10
N VAL A 131 -11.26 -6.84 0.87
CA VAL A 131 -9.92 -7.41 0.65
C VAL A 131 -9.41 -8.10 1.90
N CYS A 132 -9.60 -7.53 3.10
CA CYS A 132 -9.27 -8.20 4.37
C CYS A 132 -10.03 -9.53 4.52
N ARG A 133 -11.35 -9.53 4.26
CA ARG A 133 -12.18 -10.73 4.28
C ARG A 133 -11.69 -11.80 3.30
N MET A 134 -11.34 -11.41 2.08
CA MET A 134 -10.76 -12.31 1.07
C MET A 134 -9.42 -12.89 1.53
N GLY A 135 -8.63 -12.09 2.25
CA GLY A 135 -7.32 -12.45 2.78
C GLY A 135 -7.34 -13.25 4.09
N GLY A 136 -8.52 -13.54 4.65
CA GLY A 136 -8.65 -14.27 5.91
C GLY A 136 -8.33 -13.44 7.15
N LEU A 137 -8.56 -12.13 7.10
CA LEU A 137 -8.35 -11.20 8.20
C LEU A 137 -9.67 -10.75 8.82
N ASP A 138 -9.70 -10.64 10.16
CA ASP A 138 -10.76 -9.90 10.86
C ASP A 138 -10.30 -8.45 11.05
N ILE A 139 -11.12 -7.51 10.56
CA ILE A 139 -10.85 -6.06 10.66
C ILE A 139 -10.83 -5.56 12.10
N LYS A 140 -11.40 -6.30 13.05
CA LYS A 140 -11.35 -5.95 14.48
C LYS A 140 -9.96 -6.13 15.09
N ASP A 141 -9.11 -6.92 14.43
CA ASP A 141 -7.77 -7.28 14.89
C ASP A 141 -6.68 -6.42 14.21
N ILE A 142 -7.05 -5.37 13.48
CA ILE A 142 -6.15 -4.57 12.62
C ILE A 142 -6.22 -3.07 12.96
#